data_AF-A0A7T8JUM6-F1
#
_entry.id   AF-A0A7T8JUM6-F1
#
_cell.length_a   1.000
_cell.length_b   1.000
_cell.length_c   1.000
_cell.angle_alpha   90.00
_cell.angle_beta   90.00
_cell.angle_gamma   90.00
#
_symmetry.space_group_name_H-M   'P 1'
#
loop_
_entity.id
_entity.type
_entity.pdbx_description
1 polymer ?
#
loop_
_entity_poly.entity_id
_entity_poly.type
_entity_poly.pdbx_seq_one_letter_code
_entity_poly.pdbx_strand_id
1 'polypeptide(L)'
;MAESQQALLAINYLDKVKLWNKAIKVMPSKHSSVQLPREGQPDTGLTKDYTSSNLHRFKKPGSKNYQNIYPPSSTLHLSNIPSSVEEEDLRSAFREIGLSIVAFKFFPNDRKMALVQLPSVDEAVTALIKLHNYQL
;
A
#
# COMPACT_ATOMS: atom_id res chain seq x y z
N MET A 1 3.46 14.34 3.63
CA MET A 1 2.88 13.54 4.73
C MET A 1 2.15 14.47 5.68
N ALA A 2 1.13 14.00 6.41
CA ALA A 2 0.35 14.87 7.30
C ALA A 2 1.14 15.25 8.57
N GLU A 3 1.99 14.35 9.06
CA GLU A 3 2.79 14.55 10.28
C GLU A 3 4.26 14.17 10.05
N SER A 4 5.18 14.78 10.80
CA SER A 4 6.63 14.51 10.70
C SER A 4 6.98 13.06 11.06
N GLN A 5 6.35 12.50 12.08
CA GLN A 5 6.55 11.10 12.49
C GLN A 5 6.19 10.12 11.36
N GLN A 6 5.15 10.40 10.58
CA GLN A 6 4.76 9.57 9.43
C GLN A 6 5.83 9.61 8.33
N ALA A 7 6.45 10.77 8.09
CA ALA A 7 7.55 10.89 7.14
C ALA A 7 8.78 10.10 7.59
N LEU A 8 9.12 10.14 8.89
CA LEU A 8 10.22 9.36 9.46
C LEU A 8 9.97 7.85 9.33
N LEU A 9 8.76 7.37 9.61
CA LEU A 9 8.39 5.97 9.41
C LEU A 9 8.52 5.56 7.94
N ALA A 10 8.04 6.39 7.02
CA ALA A 10 8.17 6.13 5.59
C ALA A 10 9.63 6.02 5.15
N ILE A 11 10.52 6.92 5.64
CA ILE A 11 11.96 6.83 5.37
C ILE A 11 12.53 5.52 5.92
N ASN A 12 12.27 5.22 7.19
CA ASN A 12 12.83 4.04 7.87
C ASN A 12 12.44 2.71 7.21
N TYR A 13 11.23 2.62 6.67
CA TYR A 13 10.70 1.38 6.10
C TYR A 13 10.82 1.27 4.58
N LEU A 14 10.96 2.38 3.86
CA LEU A 14 10.97 2.39 2.39
C LEU A 14 12.34 2.68 1.78
N ASP A 15 13.28 3.28 2.51
CA ASP A 15 14.63 3.49 1.96
C ASP A 15 15.26 2.14 1.58
N LYS A 16 15.79 2.06 0.35
CA LYS A 16 16.39 0.88 -0.29
C LYS A 16 15.45 -0.29 -0.58
N VAL A 17 14.15 -0.16 -0.34
CA VAL A 17 13.17 -1.14 -0.83
C VAL A 17 13.28 -1.23 -2.35
N LYS A 18 13.26 -2.44 -2.90
CA LYS A 18 13.31 -2.63 -4.34
C LYS A 18 11.90 -2.56 -4.91
N LEU A 19 11.69 -1.62 -5.81
CA LEU A 19 10.45 -1.47 -6.57
C LEU A 19 10.78 -1.59 -8.06
N TRP A 20 10.16 -2.56 -8.74
CA TRP A 20 10.38 -2.85 -10.16
C TRP A 20 11.87 -2.96 -10.52
N ASN A 21 12.57 -3.80 -9.75
CA ASN A 21 14.02 -4.05 -9.85
C ASN A 21 14.94 -2.85 -9.55
N LYS A 22 14.43 -1.74 -9.02
CA LYS A 22 15.23 -0.58 -8.62
C LYS A 22 15.09 -0.32 -7.12
N ALA A 23 16.22 -0.24 -6.42
CA ALA A 23 16.22 0.22 -5.04
C ALA A 23 15.86 1.70 -5.00
N ILE A 24 14.79 2.05 -4.29
CA ILE A 24 14.39 3.45 -4.13
C ILE A 24 15.24 4.11 -3.04
N LYS A 25 15.48 5.41 -3.19
CA LYS A 25 16.16 6.21 -2.18
C LYS A 25 15.17 7.18 -1.58
N VAL A 26 14.94 7.08 -0.27
CA VAL A 26 13.95 7.90 0.44
C VAL A 26 14.67 8.75 1.47
N MET A 27 14.53 10.08 1.34
CA MET A 27 15.21 11.05 2.19
C MET A 27 14.30 12.23 2.52
N PRO A 28 14.57 12.96 3.62
CA PRO A 28 13.90 14.22 3.90
C PRO A 28 14.10 15.22 2.74
N SER A 29 13.02 15.88 2.34
CA SER A 29 13.09 16.98 1.38
C SER A 29 13.70 18.22 2.03
N LYS A 30 14.40 19.04 1.23
CA LYS A 30 14.80 20.39 1.64
C LYS A 30 13.66 21.41 1.55
N HIS A 31 12.57 21.05 0.88
CA HIS A 31 11.38 21.89 0.74
C HIS A 31 10.33 21.52 1.79
N SER A 32 9.69 22.52 2.38
CA SER A 32 8.64 22.34 3.39
C SER A 32 7.28 21.97 2.78
N SER A 33 7.05 22.25 1.50
CA SER A 33 5.80 21.95 0.80
C SER A 33 6.01 21.66 -0.69
N VAL A 34 5.03 20.98 -1.30
CA VAL A 34 4.94 20.77 -2.75
C VAL A 34 3.97 21.80 -3.31
N GLN A 35 4.37 22.52 -4.37
CA GLN A 35 3.52 23.52 -5.01
C GLN A 35 2.61 22.85 -6.04
N LEU A 36 1.32 23.17 -6.01
CA LEU A 36 0.37 22.71 -7.02
C LEU A 36 0.45 23.59 -8.29
N PRO A 37 0.19 23.03 -9.49
CA PRO A 37 0.05 23.82 -10.71
C PRO A 37 -1.01 24.91 -10.53
N ARG A 38 -0.80 26.06 -11.17
CA ARG A 38 -1.78 27.15 -11.15
C ARG A 38 -3.00 26.77 -11.98
N GLU A 39 -4.18 27.25 -11.57
CA GLU A 39 -5.40 27.13 -12.36
C GLU A 39 -5.16 27.66 -13.79
N GLY A 40 -5.61 26.89 -14.79
CA GLY A 40 -5.43 27.22 -16.21
C GLY A 40 -4.12 26.73 -16.84
N GLN A 41 -3.18 26.14 -16.08
CA GLN A 41 -2.07 25.41 -16.70
C GLN A 41 -2.51 24.01 -17.15
N PRO A 42 -1.98 23.49 -18.27
CA PRO A 42 -2.24 22.11 -18.67
C PRO A 42 -1.79 21.14 -17.58
N ASP A 43 -2.70 20.27 -17.14
CA ASP A 43 -2.36 19.21 -16.21
C ASP A 43 -1.47 18.18 -16.93
N THR A 44 -0.20 18.14 -16.54
CA THR A 44 0.78 17.16 -17.06
C THR A 44 0.70 15.83 -16.30
N GLY A 45 -0.13 15.74 -15.25
CA GLY A 45 -0.30 14.54 -14.43
C GLY A 45 0.86 14.26 -13.47
N LEU A 46 1.85 15.15 -13.38
CA LEU A 46 3.06 14.97 -12.56
C LEU A 46 2.89 15.40 -11.10
N THR A 47 1.92 16.27 -10.82
CA THR A 47 1.61 16.74 -9.47
C THR A 47 0.15 16.46 -9.17
N LYS A 48 -0.12 15.76 -8.06
CA LYS A 48 -1.48 15.41 -7.66
C LYS A 48 -1.72 15.73 -6.20
N ASP A 49 -2.83 16.44 -5.93
CA ASP A 49 -3.29 16.67 -4.57
C ASP A 49 -4.11 15.48 -4.06
N TYR A 50 -3.70 14.93 -2.93
CA TYR A 50 -4.40 13.84 -2.25
C TYR A 50 -5.04 14.29 -0.94
N THR A 51 -5.02 15.57 -0.58
CA THR A 51 -5.49 16.07 0.73
C THR A 51 -6.92 15.63 1.05
N SER A 52 -7.80 15.57 0.04
CA SER A 52 -9.20 15.14 0.18
C SER A 52 -9.42 13.62 0.07
N SER A 53 -8.41 12.81 -0.24
CA SER A 53 -8.58 11.37 -0.50
C SER A 53 -9.28 10.61 0.63
N ASN A 54 -10.34 9.88 0.30
CA ASN A 54 -11.06 9.02 1.26
C ASN A 54 -10.26 7.76 1.66
N LEU A 55 -9.16 7.48 0.97
CA LEU A 55 -8.32 6.29 1.21
C LEU A 55 -7.20 6.53 2.24
N HIS A 56 -7.11 7.73 2.83
CA HIS A 56 -6.12 8.01 3.87
C HIS A 56 -6.37 7.19 5.13
N ARG A 57 -5.41 6.33 5.48
CA ARG A 57 -5.51 5.41 6.63
C ARG A 57 -5.31 6.08 8.00
N PHE A 58 -4.82 7.32 8.04
CA PHE A 58 -4.45 8.03 9.27
C PHE A 58 -5.26 9.32 9.49
N LYS A 59 -6.47 9.45 8.91
CA LYS A 59 -7.32 10.65 9.12
C LYS A 59 -7.91 10.76 10.53
N LYS A 60 -8.23 9.63 11.16
CA LYS A 60 -8.93 9.58 12.45
C LYS A 60 -7.92 9.39 13.59
N PRO A 61 -7.76 10.36 14.51
CA PRO A 61 -6.94 10.19 15.70
C PRO A 61 -7.36 8.95 16.51
N GLY A 62 -6.39 8.20 17.02
CA GLY A 62 -6.64 6.97 17.79
C GLY A 62 -7.13 5.78 16.95
N SER A 63 -7.11 5.86 15.61
CA SER A 63 -7.39 4.71 14.75
C SER A 63 -6.40 3.57 15.01
N LYS A 64 -6.90 2.32 15.01
CA LYS A 64 -6.06 1.11 15.10
C LYS A 64 -4.99 1.05 14.00
N ASN A 65 -5.16 1.78 12.89
CA ASN A 65 -4.18 1.84 11.81
C ASN A 65 -2.81 2.35 12.29
N TYR A 66 -2.77 3.27 13.26
CA TYR A 66 -1.50 3.78 13.82
C TYR A 66 -0.70 2.70 14.56
N GLN A 67 -1.36 1.65 15.07
CA GLN A 67 -0.73 0.52 15.73
C GLN A 67 -0.34 -0.59 14.74
N ASN A 68 -0.74 -0.49 13.48
CA ASN A 68 -0.57 -1.53 12.46
C ASN A 68 0.31 -1.04 11.29
N ILE A 69 1.41 -0.38 11.63
CA ILE A 69 2.43 0.06 10.67
C ILE A 69 3.65 -0.87 10.82
N TYR A 70 3.81 -1.77 9.87
CA TYR A 70 4.87 -2.79 9.88
C TYR A 70 5.89 -2.54 8.77
N PRO A 71 7.16 -2.98 8.95
CA PRO A 71 8.12 -2.99 7.85
C PRO A 71 7.63 -3.88 6.70
N PRO A 72 8.07 -3.63 5.45
CA PRO A 72 7.76 -4.50 4.32
C PRO A 72 8.14 -5.96 4.59
N SER A 73 7.24 -6.86 4.21
CA SER A 73 7.39 -8.31 4.38
C SER A 73 6.85 -9.00 3.13
N SER A 74 7.32 -10.23 2.87
CA SER A 74 6.76 -11.09 1.83
C SER A 74 5.34 -11.54 2.13
N THR A 75 4.88 -11.38 3.38
CA THR A 75 3.52 -11.74 3.81
C THR A 75 2.65 -10.50 4.00
N LEU A 76 1.53 -10.46 3.29
CA LEU A 76 0.52 -9.42 3.34
C LEU A 76 -0.67 -9.85 4.20
N HIS A 77 -1.18 -8.91 4.98
CA HIS A 77 -2.48 -9.02 5.62
C HIS A 77 -3.55 -8.34 4.76
N LEU A 78 -4.51 -9.13 4.30
CA LEU A 78 -5.68 -8.65 3.57
C LEU A 78 -6.86 -8.47 4.53
N SER A 79 -7.65 -7.43 4.30
CA SER A 79 -8.83 -7.10 5.11
C SER A 79 -9.91 -6.50 4.22
N ASN A 80 -11.16 -6.51 4.70
CA ASN A 80 -12.32 -6.03 3.95
C ASN A 80 -12.60 -6.88 2.70
N ILE A 81 -12.35 -8.18 2.79
CA ILE A 81 -12.69 -9.15 1.75
C ILE A 81 -14.22 -9.39 1.80
N PRO A 82 -14.95 -9.24 0.67
CA PRO A 82 -16.37 -9.59 0.60
C PRO A 82 -16.62 -11.06 0.97
N SER A 83 -17.75 -11.36 1.60
CA SER A 83 -18.07 -12.73 2.05
C SER A 83 -18.29 -13.72 0.91
N SER A 84 -18.54 -13.24 -0.31
CA SER A 84 -18.69 -14.06 -1.52
C SER A 84 -17.37 -14.44 -2.18
N VAL A 85 -16.25 -13.83 -1.75
CA VAL A 85 -14.93 -14.05 -2.36
C VAL A 85 -14.27 -15.26 -1.74
N GLU A 86 -13.83 -16.18 -2.59
CA GLU A 86 -13.09 -17.38 -2.22
C GLU A 86 -11.59 -17.23 -2.48
N GLU A 87 -10.80 -18.20 -2.02
CA GLU A 87 -9.34 -18.18 -2.20
C GLU A 87 -8.95 -18.08 -3.69
N GLU A 88 -9.67 -18.74 -4.59
CA GLU A 88 -9.36 -18.77 -6.01
C GLU A 88 -9.56 -17.42 -6.69
N ASP A 89 -10.55 -16.63 -6.26
CA ASP A 89 -10.77 -15.26 -6.76
C ASP A 89 -9.57 -14.37 -6.40
N LEU A 90 -9.08 -14.48 -5.16
CA LEU A 90 -7.88 -13.77 -4.72
C LEU A 90 -6.64 -14.24 -5.49
N ARG A 91 -6.46 -15.56 -5.66
CA ARG A 91 -5.37 -16.09 -6.51
C ARG A 91 -5.46 -15.59 -7.95
N SER A 92 -6.66 -15.42 -8.49
CA SER A 92 -6.89 -14.87 -9.82
C SER A 92 -6.45 -13.40 -9.90
N ALA A 93 -6.89 -12.57 -8.94
CA ALA A 93 -6.47 -11.16 -8.88
C ALA A 93 -4.94 -10.98 -8.78
N PHE A 94 -4.24 -11.84 -8.03
CA PHE A 94 -2.76 -11.81 -7.99
C PHE A 94 -2.14 -12.27 -9.33
N ARG A 95 -2.70 -13.28 -9.99
CA ARG A 95 -2.24 -13.74 -11.31
C ARG A 95 -2.42 -12.67 -12.40
N GLU A 96 -3.52 -11.91 -12.37
CA GLU A 96 -3.77 -10.83 -13.33
C GLU A 96 -2.69 -9.74 -13.31
N ILE A 97 -2.05 -9.54 -12.15
CA ILE A 97 -0.94 -8.59 -12.02
C ILE A 97 0.44 -9.24 -12.21
N GLY A 98 0.47 -10.51 -12.61
CA GLY A 98 1.68 -11.29 -12.89
C GLY A 98 2.36 -11.87 -11.65
N LEU A 99 1.65 -12.01 -10.53
CA LEU A 99 2.20 -12.51 -9.27
C LEU A 99 1.58 -13.86 -8.89
N SER A 100 2.35 -14.70 -8.19
CA SER A 100 1.91 -16.02 -7.73
C SER A 100 1.96 -16.11 -6.21
N ILE A 101 0.86 -16.55 -5.61
CA ILE A 101 0.77 -16.73 -4.14
C ILE A 101 1.44 -18.05 -3.74
N VAL A 102 2.42 -17.97 -2.83
CA VAL A 102 3.13 -19.12 -2.25
C VAL A 102 2.27 -19.81 -1.20
N ALA A 103 1.69 -19.04 -0.28
CA ALA A 103 0.82 -19.56 0.76
C ALA A 103 -0.35 -18.60 1.01
N PHE A 104 -1.51 -19.18 1.30
CA PHE A 104 -2.73 -18.45 1.56
C PHE A 104 -3.40 -19.03 2.80
N LYS A 105 -4.00 -18.16 3.62
CA LYS A 105 -4.81 -18.58 4.76
C LYS A 105 -5.86 -17.54 5.12
N PHE A 106 -7.13 -17.90 5.06
CA PHE A 106 -8.19 -17.13 5.72
C PHE A 106 -8.06 -17.18 7.24
N PHE A 107 -8.45 -16.10 7.92
CA PHE A 107 -8.59 -16.13 9.37
C PHE A 107 -9.80 -17.02 9.73
N PRO A 108 -9.63 -18.03 10.61
CA PRO A 108 -10.68 -19.03 10.87
C PRO A 108 -12.01 -18.44 11.36
N ASN A 109 -11.92 -17.35 12.14
CA ASN A 109 -13.08 -16.70 12.76
C ASN A 109 -13.53 -15.43 12.01
N ASP A 110 -12.81 -15.01 10.97
CA ASP A 110 -13.16 -13.82 10.19
C ASP A 110 -12.68 -13.95 8.75
N ARG A 111 -13.55 -14.48 7.88
CA ARG A 111 -13.26 -14.62 6.44
C ARG A 111 -13.18 -13.27 5.70
N LYS A 112 -13.39 -12.13 6.37
CA LYS A 112 -13.10 -10.80 5.80
C LYS A 112 -11.61 -10.47 5.83
N MET A 113 -10.79 -11.33 6.45
CA MET A 113 -9.35 -11.17 6.56
C MET A 113 -8.61 -12.43 6.12
N ALA A 114 -7.43 -12.25 5.51
CA ALA A 114 -6.57 -13.33 5.09
C ALA A 114 -5.08 -12.95 5.21
N LEU A 115 -4.22 -13.95 5.28
CA LEU A 115 -2.79 -13.82 5.08
C LEU A 115 -2.42 -14.37 3.70
N VAL A 116 -1.60 -13.62 2.98
CA VAL A 116 -1.06 -14.00 1.67
C VAL A 116 0.44 -13.87 1.69
N GLN A 117 1.16 -14.95 1.40
CA GLN A 117 2.61 -14.95 1.28
C GLN A 117 3.02 -14.99 -0.19
N LEU A 118 3.89 -14.07 -0.59
CA LEU A 118 4.53 -14.04 -1.90
C LEU A 118 5.98 -14.52 -1.85
N PRO A 119 6.61 -14.83 -3.00
CA PRO A 119 8.00 -15.30 -3.08
C PRO A 119 9.03 -14.33 -2.52
N SER A 120 8.76 -13.03 -2.55
CA SER A 120 9.69 -11.99 -2.11
C SER A 120 8.98 -10.76 -1.53
N VAL A 121 9.74 -9.94 -0.80
CA VAL A 121 9.27 -8.64 -0.31
C VAL A 121 8.94 -7.71 -1.48
N ASP A 122 9.74 -7.73 -2.55
CA ASP A 122 9.56 -6.88 -3.74
C ASP A 122 8.21 -7.14 -4.43
N GLU A 123 7.84 -8.43 -4.54
CA GLU A 123 6.54 -8.83 -5.09
C GLU A 123 5.40 -8.44 -4.14
N ALA A 124 5.57 -8.58 -2.83
CA ALA A 124 4.56 -8.18 -1.85
C ALA A 124 4.32 -6.67 -1.86
N VAL A 125 5.37 -5.86 -2.00
CA VAL A 125 5.26 -4.41 -2.19
C VAL A 125 4.53 -4.10 -3.50
N THR A 126 4.86 -4.80 -4.59
CA THR A 126 4.18 -4.64 -5.88
C THR A 126 2.70 -5.00 -5.80
N ALA A 127 2.36 -6.11 -5.15
CA ALA A 127 0.98 -6.52 -4.92
C ALA A 127 0.20 -5.49 -4.10
N LEU A 128 0.80 -4.96 -3.03
CA LEU A 128 0.18 -3.92 -2.21
C LEU A 128 -0.11 -2.67 -3.04
N ILE A 129 0.82 -2.23 -3.89
CA ILE A 129 0.62 -1.05 -4.76
C ILE A 129 -0.52 -1.29 -5.76
N LYS A 130 -0.58 -2.48 -6.38
CA LYS A 130 -1.54 -2.78 -7.45
C LYS A 130 -2.93 -3.17 -6.96
N LEU A 131 -3.02 -3.83 -5.80
CA LEU A 131 -4.27 -4.41 -5.31
C LEU A 131 -4.86 -3.66 -4.12
N HIS A 132 -4.19 -2.63 -3.58
CA HIS A 132 -4.82 -1.80 -2.55
C HIS A 132 -6.02 -1.05 -3.14
N ASN A 133 -7.19 -1.22 -2.52
CA ASN A 133 -8.47 -0.67 -2.98
C ASN A 133 -9.00 -1.29 -4.30
N TYR A 134 -8.45 -2.45 -4.69
CA TYR A 134 -9.02 -3.26 -5.77
C TYR A 134 -10.42 -3.74 -5.40
N GLN A 135 -11.33 -3.74 -6.37
CA GLN A 135 -12.69 -4.23 -6.21
C GLN A 135 -12.70 -5.72 -6.57
N LEU A 136 -12.95 -6.55 -5.56
CA LEU A 136 -13.15 -7.99 -5.69
C LEU A 136 -14.62 -8.31 -5.91
#